data_AF-Q4K2C5-F1
#
_entry.id   AF-Q4K2C5-F1
#
_cell.length_a   1.000
_cell.length_b   1.000
_cell.length_c   1.000
_cell.angle_alpha   90.00
_cell.angle_beta   90.00
_cell.angle_gamma   90.00
#
_symmetry.space_group_name_H-M   'P 1'
#
loop_
_entity.id
_entity.type
_entity.pdbx_description
1 polymer ?
#
loop_
_entity_poly.entity_id
_entity_poly.type
_entity_poly.pdbx_seq_one_letter_code
_entity_poly.pdbx_strand_id
1 'polypeptide(L)'
;MQKNRDISLDLLKVLACIGVILLHTTMGGFKETGSWNLLAYLYYLGTYSIPLFFMVNGYLLLGKREITYPYILQKVKWILITVSLWNIIVWLFKRDFAVNPIKKIVGSLLQKGYFFQFWFFGALILIYLCLPVLKTVINSKRKYVYILSLLVAIGFIVELANIFLQMPIQTHVMQTFRLWTWFFYYLLGGYIAQFNVDNLKYRFKNWMKIVSILLLLISPIILFFIAKTTYHNLFAEYFYDTLFVKVSTLGIFLTIFTLTLNENRNKWIVFLSNQTMGVFIIHTYIMKLWERIFGFNFVGAYLLFALFTLSVSFIIVGMLMKIPYFNRIVKL
;
A
#
# COMPACT_ATOMS: atom_id res chain seq x y z
N MET A 1 -14.92 -16.77 17.44
CA MET A 1 -13.51 -16.82 17.90
C MET A 1 -12.79 -15.58 17.37
N GLN A 2 -12.44 -14.65 18.26
CA GLN A 2 -11.56 -13.52 17.95
C GLN A 2 -10.21 -14.12 17.59
N LYS A 3 -9.75 -13.95 16.34
CA LYS A 3 -8.42 -14.40 15.92
C LYS A 3 -7.41 -13.61 16.75
N ASN A 4 -6.54 -14.29 17.50
CA ASN A 4 -5.40 -13.66 18.18
C ASN A 4 -4.65 -12.78 17.18
N ARG A 5 -4.09 -11.67 17.66
CA ARG A 5 -3.37 -10.72 16.82
C ARG A 5 -2.20 -11.44 16.14
N ASP A 6 -2.00 -11.16 14.86
CA ASP A 6 -0.91 -11.78 14.09
C ASP A 6 0.19 -10.75 13.85
N ILE A 7 1.31 -10.92 14.56
CA ILE A 7 2.45 -10.01 14.52
C ILE A 7 3.08 -9.97 13.13
N SER A 8 3.01 -11.06 12.38
CA SER A 8 3.59 -11.10 11.04
C SER A 8 2.82 -10.17 10.11
N LEU A 9 1.49 -10.06 10.27
CA LEU A 9 0.69 -9.06 9.58
C LEU A 9 1.00 -7.63 10.05
N ASP A 10 1.30 -7.44 11.34
CA ASP A 10 1.73 -6.14 11.85
C ASP A 10 3.08 -5.70 11.26
N LEU A 11 4.04 -6.62 11.17
CA LEU A 11 5.34 -6.36 10.54
C LEU A 11 5.17 -6.03 9.06
N LEU A 12 4.31 -6.75 8.35
CA LEU A 12 3.97 -6.44 6.95
C LEU A 12 3.42 -5.03 6.79
N LYS A 13 2.53 -4.58 7.70
CA LYS A 13 2.02 -3.19 7.67
C LYS A 13 3.12 -2.17 7.92
N VAL A 14 4.02 -2.42 8.88
CA VAL A 14 5.14 -1.52 9.19
C VAL A 14 6.07 -1.40 8.00
N LEU A 15 6.47 -2.52 7.39
CA LEU A 15 7.33 -2.52 6.20
C LEU A 15 6.66 -1.85 4.99
N ALA A 16 5.38 -2.13 4.76
CA ALA A 16 4.61 -1.44 3.73
C ALA A 16 4.56 0.07 3.97
N CYS A 17 4.35 0.51 5.21
CA CYS A 17 4.34 1.93 5.57
C CYS A 17 5.69 2.61 5.32
N ILE A 18 6.80 1.97 5.70
CA ILE A 18 8.16 2.45 5.42
C ILE A 18 8.35 2.62 3.90
N GLY A 19 7.99 1.60 3.11
CA GLY A 19 8.21 1.65 1.67
C GLY A 19 7.33 2.68 0.93
N VAL A 20 6.13 3.02 1.43
CA VAL A 20 5.33 4.13 0.89
C VAL A 20 6.06 5.46 1.07
N ILE A 21 6.65 5.68 2.25
CA ILE A 21 7.42 6.89 2.51
C ILE A 21 8.63 6.95 1.59
N LEU A 22 9.39 5.84 1.48
CA LEU A 22 10.53 5.76 0.56
C LEU A 22 10.11 6.12 -0.87
N LEU A 23 9.04 5.51 -1.38
CA LEU A 23 8.51 5.78 -2.73
C LEU A 23 8.23 7.27 -2.95
N HIS A 24 7.65 7.97 -1.97
CA HIS A 24 7.37 9.40 -2.12
C HIS A 24 8.60 10.29 -1.95
N THR A 25 9.51 9.97 -1.03
CA THR A 25 10.65 10.83 -0.71
C THR A 25 11.83 10.67 -1.66
N THR A 26 12.05 9.50 -2.25
CA THR A 26 13.27 9.26 -3.06
C THR A 26 13.07 9.58 -4.55
N MET A 27 11.82 9.72 -5.01
CA MET A 27 11.50 9.98 -6.42
C MET A 27 12.16 11.24 -6.97
N GLY A 28 12.19 12.33 -6.19
CA GLY A 28 12.76 13.62 -6.63
C GLY A 28 14.24 13.52 -6.99
N GLY A 29 15.00 12.63 -6.36
CA GLY A 29 16.45 12.56 -6.55
C GLY A 29 16.93 11.74 -7.75
N PHE A 30 16.04 11.26 -8.61
CA PHE A 30 16.45 10.59 -9.87
C PHE A 30 15.50 10.81 -11.04
N LYS A 31 14.26 11.27 -10.80
CA LYS A 31 13.24 11.39 -11.85
C LYS A 31 13.64 12.35 -12.97
N GLU A 32 14.26 13.48 -12.63
CA GLU A 32 14.68 14.49 -13.62
C GLU A 32 15.93 14.07 -14.38
N THR A 33 16.90 13.47 -13.69
CA THR A 33 18.16 13.02 -14.31
C THR A 33 17.99 11.74 -15.12
N GLY A 34 16.96 10.93 -14.81
CA GLY A 34 16.78 9.59 -15.37
C GLY A 34 17.98 8.66 -15.14
N SER A 35 18.80 8.96 -14.13
CA SER A 35 20.03 8.23 -13.82
C SER A 35 19.78 7.16 -12.76
N TRP A 36 20.46 6.03 -12.92
CA TRP A 36 20.44 4.98 -11.91
C TRP A 36 21.28 5.42 -10.71
N ASN A 37 20.70 5.42 -9.52
CA ASN A 37 21.37 5.76 -8.27
C ASN A 37 20.68 5.07 -7.08
N LEU A 38 21.21 5.28 -5.87
CA LEU A 38 20.64 4.72 -4.64
C LEU A 38 19.18 5.13 -4.41
N LEU A 39 18.78 6.34 -4.81
CA LEU A 39 17.42 6.84 -4.63
C LEU A 39 16.44 6.14 -5.57
N ALA A 40 16.85 5.87 -6.81
CA ALA A 40 16.13 5.01 -7.73
C ALA A 40 15.97 3.59 -7.15
N TYR A 41 17.05 3.01 -6.61
CA TYR A 41 16.97 1.70 -5.95
C TYR A 41 15.93 1.68 -4.82
N LEU A 42 15.98 2.66 -3.91
CA LEU A 42 15.04 2.74 -2.79
C LEU A 42 13.60 3.04 -3.25
N TYR A 43 13.44 3.83 -4.31
CA TYR A 43 12.13 4.13 -4.90
C TYR A 43 11.43 2.86 -5.38
N TYR A 44 12.13 2.06 -6.20
CA TYR A 44 11.56 0.82 -6.74
C TYR A 44 11.46 -0.27 -5.68
N LEU A 45 12.27 -0.25 -4.62
CA LEU A 45 12.05 -1.09 -3.45
C LEU A 45 10.71 -0.78 -2.75
N GLY A 46 10.29 0.49 -2.76
CA GLY A 46 8.98 0.94 -2.25
C GLY A 46 7.77 0.46 -3.06
N THR A 47 7.97 -0.06 -4.29
CA THR A 47 6.89 -0.56 -5.17
C THR A 47 6.00 -1.58 -4.46
N TYR A 48 6.57 -2.44 -3.64
CA TYR A 48 5.85 -3.55 -3.01
C TYR A 48 4.88 -3.12 -1.91
N SER A 49 4.99 -1.90 -1.40
CA SER A 49 4.23 -1.44 -0.25
C SER A 49 2.72 -1.42 -0.46
N ILE A 50 2.26 -0.85 -1.56
CA ILE A 50 0.82 -0.74 -1.86
C ILE A 50 0.19 -2.12 -2.08
N PRO A 51 0.77 -3.02 -2.90
CA PRO A 51 0.38 -4.43 -2.96
C PRO A 51 0.27 -5.13 -1.59
N LEU A 52 1.27 -4.95 -0.73
CA LEU A 52 1.28 -5.55 0.61
C LEU A 52 0.13 -5.01 1.48
N PHE A 53 -0.18 -3.70 1.42
CA PHE A 53 -1.32 -3.14 2.13
C PHE A 53 -2.64 -3.76 1.69
N PHE A 54 -2.87 -3.94 0.38
CA PHE A 54 -4.07 -4.62 -0.11
C PHE A 54 -4.12 -6.08 0.33
N MET A 55 -3.00 -6.82 0.26
CA MET A 55 -2.93 -8.21 0.72
C MET A 55 -3.23 -8.35 2.21
N VAL A 56 -2.66 -7.50 3.08
CA VAL A 56 -2.94 -7.55 4.52
C VAL A 56 -4.41 -7.23 4.80
N ASN A 57 -4.98 -6.22 4.15
CA ASN A 57 -6.40 -5.89 4.30
C ASN A 57 -7.32 -7.03 3.82
N GLY A 58 -6.97 -7.67 2.71
CA GLY A 58 -7.64 -8.84 2.18
C GLY A 58 -7.59 -10.02 3.14
N TYR A 59 -6.40 -10.34 3.66
CA TYR A 59 -6.20 -11.41 4.64
C TYR A 59 -7.08 -11.22 5.88
N LEU A 60 -7.10 -10.01 6.45
CA LEU A 60 -7.83 -9.70 7.68
C LEU A 60 -9.35 -9.75 7.52
N LEU A 61 -9.88 -9.33 6.36
CA LEU A 61 -11.32 -9.24 6.15
C LEU A 61 -11.91 -10.52 5.55
N LEU A 62 -11.31 -11.05 4.48
CA LEU A 62 -11.79 -12.26 3.79
C LEU A 62 -11.51 -13.54 4.58
N GLY A 63 -10.58 -13.50 5.54
CA GLY A 63 -10.35 -14.55 6.53
C GLY A 63 -11.46 -14.67 7.58
N LYS A 64 -12.43 -13.74 7.63
CA LYS A 64 -13.61 -13.88 8.50
C LYS A 64 -14.59 -14.88 7.91
N ARG A 65 -15.31 -15.58 8.81
CA ARG A 65 -16.35 -16.56 8.45
C ARG A 65 -17.49 -15.88 7.71
N GLU A 66 -18.00 -14.78 8.27
CA GLU A 66 -19.10 -14.00 7.71
C GLU A 66 -18.72 -12.53 7.57
N ILE A 67 -19.24 -11.92 6.51
CA ILE A 67 -19.05 -10.51 6.18
C ILE A 67 -20.42 -9.95 5.83
N THR A 68 -20.98 -9.13 6.73
CA THR A 68 -22.31 -8.54 6.55
C THR A 68 -22.20 -7.12 6.02
N TYR A 69 -23.23 -6.66 5.30
CA TYR A 69 -23.32 -5.28 4.81
C TYR A 69 -23.17 -4.24 5.93
N PRO A 70 -23.85 -4.33 7.08
CA PRO A 70 -23.70 -3.35 8.16
C PRO A 70 -22.24 -3.23 8.65
N TYR A 71 -21.53 -4.35 8.76
CA TYR A 71 -20.14 -4.35 9.17
C TYR A 71 -19.21 -3.68 8.15
N ILE A 72 -19.44 -3.94 6.86
CA ILE A 72 -18.72 -3.29 5.75
C ILE A 72 -19.02 -1.79 5.71
N LEU A 73 -20.29 -1.40 5.79
CA LEU A 73 -20.72 -0.01 5.79
C LEU A 73 -20.15 0.76 6.99
N GLN A 74 -20.02 0.12 8.15
CA GLN A 74 -19.38 0.73 9.31
C GLN A 74 -17.89 1.03 9.05
N LYS A 75 -17.17 0.15 8.34
CA LYS A 75 -15.78 0.40 7.93
C LYS A 75 -15.68 1.53 6.91
N VAL A 76 -16.53 1.50 5.88
CA VAL A 76 -16.61 2.57 4.86
C VAL A 76 -16.92 3.91 5.52
N LYS A 77 -17.86 3.95 6.47
CA LYS A 77 -18.20 5.15 7.25
C LYS A 77 -16.97 5.73 7.96
N TRP A 78 -16.19 4.91 8.66
CA TRP A 78 -15.00 5.40 9.34
C TRP A 78 -13.92 5.90 8.36
N ILE A 79 -13.72 5.23 7.22
CA ILE A 79 -12.81 5.72 6.18
C ILE A 79 -13.26 7.09 5.68
N LEU A 80 -14.55 7.27 5.39
CA LEU A 80 -15.11 8.54 4.93
C LEU A 80 -15.00 9.64 6.00
N ILE A 81 -15.22 9.32 7.27
CA ILE A 81 -15.02 10.27 8.39
C ILE A 81 -13.57 10.73 8.41
N THR A 82 -12.61 9.82 8.35
CA THR A 82 -11.18 10.15 8.36
C THR A 82 -10.81 11.02 7.16
N VAL A 83 -11.19 10.62 5.94
CA VAL A 83 -10.90 11.38 4.73
C VAL A 83 -11.51 12.78 4.80
N SER A 84 -12.75 12.89 5.27
CA SER A 84 -13.46 14.18 5.39
C SER A 84 -12.79 15.08 6.43
N LEU A 85 -12.51 14.55 7.62
CA LEU A 85 -11.89 15.30 8.71
C LEU A 85 -10.55 15.92 8.28
N TRP A 86 -9.65 15.13 7.71
CA TRP A 86 -8.33 15.62 7.30
C TRP A 86 -8.41 16.63 6.15
N ASN A 87 -9.33 16.44 5.20
CA ASN A 87 -9.54 17.43 4.15
C ASN A 87 -10.11 18.75 4.70
N ILE A 88 -11.04 18.69 5.66
CA ILE A 88 -11.61 19.89 6.31
C ILE A 88 -10.54 20.63 7.11
N ILE A 89 -9.70 19.91 7.88
CA ILE A 89 -8.58 20.51 8.63
C ILE A 89 -7.66 21.29 7.68
N VAL A 90 -7.28 20.70 6.54
CA VAL A 90 -6.42 21.36 5.55
C VAL A 90 -7.14 22.53 4.87
N TRP A 91 -8.41 22.37 4.54
CA TRP A 91 -9.23 23.41 3.92
C TRP A 91 -9.29 24.66 4.81
N LEU A 92 -9.53 24.48 6.12
CA LEU A 92 -9.51 25.55 7.12
C LEU A 92 -8.12 26.16 7.27
N PHE A 93 -7.07 25.33 7.37
CA PHE A 93 -5.70 25.80 7.51
C PHE A 93 -5.22 26.63 6.31
N LYS A 94 -5.58 26.20 5.09
CA LYS A 94 -5.26 26.92 3.85
C LYS A 94 -6.17 28.11 3.58
N ARG A 95 -7.27 28.26 4.33
CA ARG A 95 -8.32 29.27 4.10
C ARG A 95 -8.86 29.23 2.65
N ASP A 96 -9.00 28.04 2.08
CA ASP A 96 -9.40 27.83 0.68
C ASP A 96 -10.94 27.93 0.49
N PHE A 97 -11.54 28.99 1.07
CA PHE A 97 -12.99 29.17 1.17
C PHE A 97 -13.68 29.36 -0.19
N ALA A 98 -12.90 29.68 -1.23
CA ALA A 98 -13.39 29.77 -2.60
C ALA A 98 -13.70 28.39 -3.22
N VAL A 99 -13.16 27.29 -2.67
CA VAL A 99 -13.37 25.94 -3.21
C VAL A 99 -14.28 25.13 -2.29
N ASN A 100 -15.27 24.47 -2.89
CA ASN A 100 -16.16 23.56 -2.16
C ASN A 100 -15.36 22.43 -1.49
N PRO A 101 -15.44 22.26 -0.14
CA PRO A 101 -14.69 21.23 0.58
C PRO A 101 -15.07 19.81 0.14
N ILE A 102 -16.34 19.57 -0.24
CA ILE A 102 -16.81 18.26 -0.74
C ILE A 102 -16.05 17.87 -2.02
N LYS A 103 -15.82 18.84 -2.91
CA LYS A 103 -15.03 18.62 -4.14
C LYS A 103 -13.60 18.19 -3.81
N LYS A 104 -12.99 18.73 -2.76
CA LYS A 104 -11.64 18.34 -2.30
C LYS A 104 -11.63 16.97 -1.61
N ILE A 105 -12.67 16.64 -0.84
CA ILE A 105 -12.86 15.32 -0.21
C ILE A 105 -12.93 14.24 -1.30
N VAL A 106 -13.87 14.37 -2.25
CA VAL A 106 -14.03 13.44 -3.37
C VAL A 106 -12.78 13.44 -4.25
N GLY A 107 -12.20 14.62 -4.50
CA GLY A 107 -10.94 14.75 -5.22
C GLY A 107 -9.82 13.94 -4.58
N SER A 108 -9.69 13.92 -3.24
CA SER A 108 -8.64 13.17 -2.54
C SER A 108 -8.81 11.66 -2.72
N LEU A 109 -10.04 11.15 -2.74
CA LEU A 109 -10.33 9.74 -3.07
C LEU A 109 -10.01 9.39 -4.54
N LEU A 110 -9.86 10.41 -5.38
CA LEU A 110 -9.62 10.33 -6.81
C LEU A 110 -8.28 10.97 -7.20
N GLN A 111 -7.27 11.00 -6.33
CA GLN A 111 -5.92 11.56 -6.60
C GLN A 111 -5.85 13.06 -6.96
N LYS A 112 -6.96 13.80 -6.93
CA LYS A 112 -7.08 15.21 -7.38
C LYS A 112 -7.31 16.21 -6.23
N GLY A 113 -7.32 15.75 -4.99
CA GLY A 113 -7.60 16.58 -3.80
C GLY A 113 -6.35 17.01 -3.04
N TYR A 114 -6.54 17.45 -1.80
CA TYR A 114 -5.44 17.84 -0.92
C TYR A 114 -4.52 16.69 -0.52
N PHE A 115 -5.07 15.48 -0.49
CA PHE A 115 -4.36 14.25 -0.15
C PHE A 115 -4.42 13.32 -1.36
N PHE A 116 -3.47 13.47 -2.29
CA PHE A 116 -3.45 12.64 -3.49
C PHE A 116 -3.34 11.16 -3.14
N GLN A 117 -2.63 10.80 -2.06
CA GLN A 117 -2.43 9.43 -1.60
C GLN A 117 -3.72 8.76 -1.05
N PHE A 118 -4.79 9.52 -0.82
CA PHE A 118 -6.08 8.96 -0.35
C PHE A 118 -6.84 8.18 -1.42
N TRP A 119 -6.31 8.13 -2.64
CA TRP A 119 -6.79 7.22 -3.68
C TRP A 119 -6.83 5.76 -3.20
N PHE A 120 -5.90 5.37 -2.31
CA PHE A 120 -5.88 4.05 -1.69
C PHE A 120 -7.16 3.79 -0.89
N PHE A 121 -7.65 4.79 -0.14
CA PHE A 121 -8.92 4.71 0.57
C PHE A 121 -10.11 4.64 -0.39
N GLY A 122 -10.06 5.40 -1.49
CA GLY A 122 -11.06 5.32 -2.56
C GLY A 122 -11.17 3.90 -3.11
N ALA A 123 -10.03 3.29 -3.47
CA ALA A 123 -9.97 1.93 -3.98
C ALA A 123 -10.46 0.90 -2.94
N LEU A 124 -10.07 1.06 -1.66
CA LEU A 124 -10.56 0.19 -0.59
C LEU A 124 -12.08 0.28 -0.39
N ILE A 125 -12.67 1.48 -0.47
CA ILE A 125 -14.13 1.64 -0.38
C ILE A 125 -14.81 0.86 -1.52
N LEU A 126 -14.33 1.00 -2.75
CA LEU A 126 -14.88 0.26 -3.90
C LEU A 126 -14.79 -1.26 -3.69
N ILE A 127 -13.64 -1.76 -3.23
CA ILE A 127 -13.46 -3.18 -2.92
C ILE A 127 -14.42 -3.62 -1.79
N TYR A 128 -14.54 -2.82 -0.73
CA TYR A 128 -15.39 -3.11 0.43
C TYR A 128 -16.87 -3.19 0.05
N LEU A 129 -17.35 -2.30 -0.82
CA LEU A 129 -18.74 -2.36 -1.28
C LEU A 129 -19.03 -3.62 -2.11
N CYS A 130 -18.04 -4.12 -2.85
CA CYS A 130 -18.15 -5.36 -3.63
C CYS A 130 -18.01 -6.63 -2.78
N LEU A 131 -17.47 -6.54 -1.56
CA LEU A 131 -17.05 -7.70 -0.75
C LEU A 131 -18.16 -8.69 -0.40
N PRO A 132 -19.38 -8.27 0.00
CA PRO A 132 -20.47 -9.20 0.30
C PRO A 132 -20.83 -10.07 -0.90
N VAL A 133 -20.93 -9.47 -2.10
CA VAL A 133 -21.16 -10.18 -3.37
C VAL A 133 -19.96 -11.05 -3.70
N LEU A 134 -18.75 -10.52 -3.57
CA LEU A 134 -17.54 -11.26 -3.89
C LEU A 134 -17.40 -12.52 -3.03
N LYS A 135 -17.80 -12.48 -1.75
CA LYS A 135 -17.78 -13.61 -0.81
C LYS A 135 -18.74 -14.74 -1.23
N THR A 136 -19.89 -14.43 -1.84
CA THR A 136 -20.80 -15.46 -2.37
C THR A 136 -20.20 -16.13 -3.61
N VAL A 137 -19.48 -15.37 -4.45
CA VAL A 137 -18.78 -15.89 -5.62
C VAL A 137 -17.58 -16.75 -5.21
N ILE A 138 -16.71 -16.30 -4.30
CA ILE A 138 -15.50 -17.01 -3.84
C ILE A 138 -15.76 -18.01 -2.71
N ASN A 139 -16.84 -18.77 -2.80
CA ASN A 139 -17.24 -19.72 -1.76
C ASN A 139 -16.34 -20.97 -1.65
N SER A 140 -15.38 -21.17 -2.55
CA SER A 140 -14.43 -22.29 -2.52
C SER A 140 -13.03 -21.87 -2.95
N LYS A 141 -12.02 -22.62 -2.49
CA LYS A 141 -10.61 -22.39 -2.87
C LYS A 141 -10.39 -22.43 -4.39
N ARG A 142 -11.12 -23.28 -5.11
CA ARG A 142 -11.06 -23.39 -6.57
C ARG A 142 -11.56 -22.11 -7.26
N LYS A 143 -12.66 -21.52 -6.77
CA LYS A 143 -13.18 -20.26 -7.30
C LYS A 143 -12.25 -19.07 -7.00
N TYR A 144 -11.60 -19.04 -5.84
CA TYR A 144 -10.53 -18.07 -5.58
C TYR A 144 -9.45 -18.14 -6.66
N VAL A 145 -8.96 -19.34 -6.98
CA VAL A 145 -7.93 -19.53 -8.01
C VAL A 145 -8.45 -19.05 -9.37
N TYR A 146 -9.68 -19.37 -9.76
CA TYR A 146 -10.24 -18.90 -11.04
C TYR A 146 -10.30 -17.38 -11.16
N ILE A 147 -10.78 -16.68 -10.13
CA ILE A 147 -10.80 -15.21 -10.16
C ILE A 147 -9.39 -14.63 -10.16
N LEU A 148 -8.48 -15.20 -9.35
CA LEU A 148 -7.09 -14.76 -9.34
C LEU A 148 -6.41 -14.97 -10.70
N SER A 149 -6.63 -16.12 -11.34
CA SER A 149 -6.12 -16.41 -12.70
C SER A 149 -6.68 -15.43 -13.73
N LEU A 150 -7.97 -15.10 -13.66
CA LEU A 150 -8.58 -14.09 -14.52
C LEU A 150 -7.91 -12.71 -14.33
N LEU A 151 -7.69 -12.28 -13.08
CA LEU A 151 -7.04 -11.01 -12.79
C LEU A 151 -5.54 -10.98 -13.17
N VAL A 152 -4.86 -12.14 -13.10
CA VAL A 152 -3.51 -12.29 -13.66
C VAL A 152 -3.54 -12.13 -15.17
N ALA A 153 -4.47 -12.78 -15.86
CA ALA A 153 -4.60 -12.67 -17.31
C ALA A 153 -4.89 -11.22 -17.76
N ILE A 154 -5.79 -10.51 -17.07
CA ILE A 154 -6.05 -9.08 -17.34
C ILE A 154 -4.77 -8.26 -17.15
N GLY A 155 -4.07 -8.43 -16.02
CA GLY A 155 -2.82 -7.70 -15.76
C GLY A 155 -1.72 -8.04 -16.79
N PHE A 156 -1.65 -9.28 -17.26
CA PHE A 156 -0.72 -9.68 -18.30
C PHE A 156 -1.05 -9.03 -19.66
N ILE A 157 -2.34 -8.93 -20.02
CA ILE A 157 -2.76 -8.20 -21.22
C ILE A 157 -2.37 -6.73 -21.13
N VAL A 158 -2.55 -6.10 -19.96
CA VAL A 158 -2.12 -4.71 -19.71
C VAL A 158 -0.58 -4.58 -19.83
N GLU A 159 0.18 -5.52 -19.27
CA GLU A 159 1.64 -5.54 -19.39
C GLU A 159 2.11 -5.69 -20.84
N LEU A 160 1.49 -6.59 -21.61
CA LEU A 160 1.76 -6.73 -23.04
C LEU A 160 1.46 -5.44 -23.78
N ALA A 161 0.30 -4.82 -23.53
CA ALA A 161 -0.06 -3.54 -24.14
C ALA A 161 0.97 -2.45 -23.83
N ASN A 162 1.50 -2.40 -22.60
CA ASN A 162 2.55 -1.46 -22.21
C ASN A 162 3.85 -1.65 -23.02
N ILE A 163 4.22 -2.91 -23.29
CA ILE A 163 5.42 -3.25 -24.07
C ILE A 163 5.21 -2.89 -25.54
N PHE A 164 4.07 -3.27 -26.13
CA PHE A 164 3.76 -3.03 -27.54
C PHE A 164 3.61 -1.54 -27.86
N LEU A 165 2.96 -0.77 -26.98
CA LEU A 165 2.75 0.67 -27.15
C LEU A 165 3.92 1.50 -26.63
N GLN A 166 4.92 0.88 -26.00
CA GLN A 166 6.07 1.54 -25.36
C GLN A 166 5.67 2.64 -24.37
N MET A 167 4.50 2.49 -23.75
CA MET A 167 3.98 3.42 -22.76
C MET A 167 3.02 2.73 -21.80
N PRO A 168 2.96 3.13 -20.52
CA PRO A 168 2.00 2.57 -19.59
C PRO A 168 0.58 3.05 -19.90
N ILE A 169 -0.29 2.16 -20.41
CA ILE A 169 -1.69 2.49 -20.71
C ILE A 169 -2.48 2.88 -19.46
N GLN A 170 -2.01 2.47 -18.28
CA GLN A 170 -2.66 2.83 -17.02
C GLN A 170 -2.53 4.33 -16.69
N THR A 171 -1.73 5.10 -17.44
CA THR A 171 -1.73 6.59 -17.37
C THR A 171 -3.12 7.18 -17.61
N HIS A 172 -3.95 6.53 -18.43
CA HIS A 172 -5.32 6.97 -18.74
C HIS A 172 -6.35 6.57 -17.67
N VAL A 173 -5.97 5.73 -16.71
CA VAL A 173 -6.85 5.24 -15.64
C VAL A 173 -6.31 5.66 -14.29
N MET A 174 -7.11 6.44 -13.56
CA MET A 174 -6.79 6.88 -12.21
C MET A 174 -6.57 5.66 -11.31
N GLN A 175 -5.57 5.70 -10.43
CA GLN A 175 -5.20 4.56 -9.60
C GLN A 175 -6.38 4.01 -8.81
N THR A 176 -7.27 4.87 -8.28
CA THR A 176 -8.51 4.46 -7.60
C THR A 176 -9.32 3.43 -8.39
N PHE A 177 -9.35 3.54 -9.72
CA PHE A 177 -10.16 2.72 -10.61
C PHE A 177 -9.40 1.58 -11.30
N ARG A 178 -8.11 1.38 -11.01
CA ARG A 178 -7.34 0.21 -11.45
C ARG A 178 -7.73 -1.05 -10.67
N LEU A 179 -9.03 -1.34 -10.64
CA LEU A 179 -9.65 -2.33 -9.76
C LEU A 179 -9.15 -3.74 -10.03
N TRP A 180 -8.78 -4.08 -11.27
CA TRP A 180 -8.19 -5.39 -11.59
C TRP A 180 -6.92 -5.67 -10.77
N THR A 181 -6.05 -4.67 -10.63
CA THR A 181 -4.82 -4.73 -9.84
C THR A 181 -5.15 -4.88 -8.36
N TRP A 182 -6.05 -4.05 -7.84
CA TRP A 182 -6.31 -4.01 -6.40
C TRP A 182 -7.14 -5.18 -5.91
N PHE A 183 -8.12 -5.64 -6.69
CA PHE A 183 -8.81 -6.90 -6.42
C PHE A 183 -7.83 -8.07 -6.43
N PHE A 184 -6.84 -8.10 -7.33
CA PHE A 184 -5.86 -9.19 -7.35
C PHE A 184 -5.13 -9.30 -6.01
N TYR A 185 -4.48 -8.22 -5.56
CA TYR A 185 -3.72 -8.24 -4.31
C TYR A 185 -4.62 -8.46 -3.09
N TYR A 186 -5.80 -7.85 -3.08
CA TYR A 186 -6.76 -8.03 -1.99
C TYR A 186 -7.24 -9.48 -1.88
N LEU A 187 -7.66 -10.08 -3.01
CA LEU A 187 -8.11 -11.47 -3.04
C LEU A 187 -6.98 -12.45 -2.78
N LEU A 188 -5.75 -12.14 -3.20
CA LEU A 188 -4.57 -12.97 -2.93
C LEU A 188 -4.32 -13.08 -1.43
N GLY A 189 -4.37 -11.95 -0.71
CA GLY A 189 -4.31 -11.95 0.76
C GLY A 189 -5.45 -12.76 1.40
N GLY A 190 -6.67 -12.59 0.89
CA GLY A 190 -7.84 -13.36 1.33
C GLY A 190 -7.75 -14.86 1.07
N TYR A 191 -7.12 -15.25 -0.04
CA TYR A 191 -6.85 -16.64 -0.40
C TYR A 191 -5.85 -17.28 0.57
N ILE A 192 -4.75 -16.57 0.89
CA ILE A 192 -3.76 -17.03 1.87
C ILE A 192 -4.42 -17.24 3.25
N ALA A 193 -5.40 -16.40 3.62
CA ALA A 193 -6.16 -16.56 4.86
C ALA A 193 -6.99 -17.85 4.95
N GLN A 194 -7.23 -18.55 3.84
CA GLN A 194 -7.94 -19.84 3.82
C GLN A 194 -7.05 -21.05 4.15
N PHE A 195 -5.76 -20.83 4.42
CA PHE A 195 -4.80 -21.87 4.76
C PHE A 195 -4.39 -21.80 6.23
N ASN A 196 -4.10 -22.97 6.81
CA ASN A 196 -3.45 -23.04 8.11
C ASN A 196 -1.98 -22.57 7.99
N VAL A 197 -1.55 -21.74 8.93
CA VAL A 197 -0.18 -21.20 9.02
C VAL A 197 0.86 -22.33 9.05
N ASP A 198 0.60 -23.42 9.77
CA ASP A 198 1.56 -24.52 9.88
C ASP A 198 1.75 -25.26 8.55
N ASN A 199 0.66 -25.43 7.79
CA ASN A 199 0.72 -25.98 6.44
C ASN A 199 1.46 -25.03 5.48
N LEU A 200 1.27 -23.72 5.61
CA LEU A 200 2.03 -22.73 4.82
C LEU A 200 3.53 -22.79 5.16
N LYS A 201 3.90 -22.87 6.44
CA LYS A 201 5.30 -23.02 6.88
C LYS A 201 5.94 -24.30 6.35
N TYR A 202 5.19 -25.40 6.33
CA TYR A 202 5.66 -26.66 5.78
C TYR A 202 5.90 -26.60 4.26
N ARG A 203 4.97 -25.99 3.51
CA ARG A 203 5.08 -25.88 2.04
C ARG A 203 6.09 -24.82 1.58
N PHE A 204 6.21 -23.71 2.31
CA PHE A 204 7.08 -22.59 1.95
C PHE A 204 8.48 -22.74 2.55
N LYS A 205 9.31 -23.50 1.83
CA LYS A 205 10.65 -23.92 2.27
C LYS A 205 11.64 -22.75 2.35
N ASN A 206 12.74 -22.93 3.09
CA ASN A 206 13.76 -21.89 3.29
C ASN A 206 14.39 -21.38 1.98
N TRP A 207 14.64 -22.25 1.00
CA TRP A 207 15.15 -21.81 -0.31
C TRP A 207 14.19 -20.85 -1.02
N MET A 208 12.87 -21.02 -0.87
CA MET A 208 11.86 -20.12 -1.45
C MET A 208 11.88 -18.74 -0.80
N LYS A 209 12.18 -18.68 0.51
CA LYS A 209 12.38 -17.43 1.25
C LYS A 209 13.62 -16.69 0.73
N ILE A 210 14.72 -17.42 0.54
CA ILE A 210 15.97 -16.87 -0.02
C ILE A 210 15.69 -16.31 -1.42
N VAL A 211 15.04 -17.09 -2.29
CA VAL A 211 14.65 -16.63 -3.64
C VAL A 211 13.76 -15.39 -3.56
N SER A 212 12.78 -15.34 -2.65
CA SER A 212 11.90 -14.18 -2.48
C SER A 212 12.67 -12.92 -2.08
N ILE A 213 13.66 -13.05 -1.18
CA ILE A 213 14.52 -11.94 -0.77
C ILE A 213 15.43 -11.50 -1.92
N LEU A 214 16.03 -12.44 -2.66
CA LEU A 214 16.86 -12.12 -3.83
C LEU A 214 16.04 -11.42 -4.91
N LEU A 215 14.83 -11.89 -5.21
CA LEU A 215 13.92 -11.23 -6.14
C LEU A 215 13.60 -9.80 -5.69
N LEU A 216 13.29 -9.60 -4.40
CA LEU A 216 13.08 -8.27 -3.84
C LEU A 216 14.32 -7.38 -4.01
N LEU A 217 15.52 -7.88 -3.73
CA LEU A 217 16.75 -7.06 -3.78
C LEU A 217 17.21 -6.75 -5.20
N ILE A 218 16.99 -7.65 -6.16
CA ILE A 218 17.36 -7.47 -7.57
C ILE A 218 16.30 -6.64 -8.31
N SER A 219 15.04 -6.72 -7.89
CA SER A 219 13.91 -6.05 -8.54
C SER A 219 14.11 -4.57 -8.86
N PRO A 220 14.71 -3.72 -8.00
CA PRO A 220 14.77 -2.30 -8.29
C PRO A 220 15.59 -1.99 -9.54
N ILE A 221 16.63 -2.79 -9.79
CA ILE A 221 17.47 -2.68 -10.98
C ILE A 221 16.66 -3.03 -12.22
N ILE A 222 15.99 -4.18 -12.21
CA ILE A 222 15.16 -4.65 -13.33
C ILE A 222 14.05 -3.64 -13.64
N LEU A 223 13.30 -3.21 -12.61
CA LEU A 223 12.17 -2.30 -12.77
C LEU A 223 12.62 -0.93 -13.31
N PHE A 224 13.74 -0.39 -12.83
CA PHE A 224 14.28 0.87 -13.34
C PHE A 224 14.63 0.79 -14.83
N PHE A 225 15.29 -0.28 -15.25
CA PHE A 225 15.66 -0.41 -16.66
C PHE A 225 14.43 -0.59 -17.54
N ILE A 226 13.45 -1.42 -17.16
CA ILE A 226 12.18 -1.53 -17.91
C ILE A 226 11.46 -0.18 -17.97
N ALA A 227 11.43 0.56 -16.85
CA ALA A 227 10.79 1.87 -16.78
C ALA A 227 11.43 2.87 -17.75
N LYS A 228 12.76 2.84 -17.84
CA LYS A 228 13.54 3.75 -18.67
C LYS A 228 13.52 3.37 -20.16
N THR A 229 13.67 2.09 -20.48
CA THR A 229 13.89 1.62 -21.85
C THR A 229 12.62 1.15 -22.54
N THR A 230 11.64 0.62 -21.82
CA THR A 230 10.42 0.03 -22.40
C THR A 230 9.20 0.92 -22.17
N TYR A 231 8.97 1.38 -20.94
CA TYR A 231 7.78 2.17 -20.61
C TYR A 231 7.96 3.67 -20.83
N HIS A 232 9.21 4.12 -21.00
CA HIS A 232 9.61 5.53 -21.08
C HIS A 232 8.98 6.39 -19.97
N ASN A 233 8.78 5.78 -18.80
CA ASN A 233 8.11 6.38 -17.68
C ASN A 233 8.64 5.77 -16.37
N LEU A 234 9.24 6.61 -15.53
CA LEU A 234 9.95 6.21 -14.32
C LEU A 234 9.03 5.96 -13.10
N PHE A 235 7.71 6.06 -13.24
CA PHE A 235 6.82 5.84 -12.11
C PHE A 235 6.64 4.34 -11.80
N ALA A 236 6.90 3.96 -10.55
CA ALA A 236 6.79 2.59 -10.06
C ALA A 236 5.34 2.04 -10.10
N GLU A 237 4.35 2.92 -10.12
CA GLU A 237 2.93 2.54 -10.08
C GLU A 237 2.45 1.72 -11.29
N TYR A 238 3.20 1.74 -12.39
CA TYR A 238 2.85 1.01 -13.61
C TYR A 238 3.30 -0.46 -13.57
N PHE A 239 4.10 -0.83 -12.57
CA PHE A 239 4.60 -2.19 -12.41
C PHE A 239 3.67 -3.09 -11.60
N TYR A 240 2.61 -2.55 -10.98
CA TYR A 240 1.71 -3.33 -10.12
C TYR A 240 0.96 -4.45 -10.85
N ASP A 241 0.81 -4.36 -12.18
CA ASP A 241 0.19 -5.42 -12.97
C ASP A 241 1.16 -6.53 -13.38
N THR A 242 2.46 -6.25 -13.35
CA THR A 242 3.49 -7.17 -13.84
C THR A 242 3.53 -8.46 -13.04
N LEU A 243 3.74 -9.57 -13.73
CA LEU A 243 3.87 -10.87 -13.06
C LEU A 243 5.03 -10.85 -12.06
N PHE A 244 6.11 -10.16 -12.40
CA PHE A 244 7.29 -10.03 -11.57
C PHE A 244 6.99 -9.37 -10.21
N VAL A 245 6.24 -8.25 -10.20
CA VAL A 245 5.85 -7.60 -8.94
C VAL A 245 4.88 -8.48 -8.16
N LYS A 246 3.90 -9.11 -8.81
CA LYS A 246 2.93 -10.02 -8.16
C LYS A 246 3.61 -11.18 -7.43
N VAL A 247 4.55 -11.86 -8.09
CA VAL A 247 5.30 -12.99 -7.52
C VAL A 247 6.19 -12.52 -6.37
N SER A 248 6.90 -11.40 -6.55
CA SER A 248 7.78 -10.86 -5.52
C SER A 248 6.98 -10.42 -4.28
N THR A 249 5.85 -9.73 -4.44
CA THR A 249 4.95 -9.38 -3.33
C THR A 249 4.48 -10.63 -2.58
N LEU A 250 4.05 -11.68 -3.29
CA LEU A 250 3.63 -12.95 -2.68
C LEU A 250 4.79 -13.58 -1.88
N GLY A 251 5.99 -13.59 -2.44
CA GLY A 251 7.20 -14.11 -1.79
C GLY A 251 7.52 -13.36 -0.50
N ILE A 252 7.47 -12.02 -0.52
CA ILE A 252 7.69 -11.17 0.66
C ILE A 252 6.62 -11.45 1.73
N PHE A 253 5.35 -11.47 1.32
CA PHE A 253 4.24 -11.75 2.21
C PHE A 253 4.43 -13.10 2.90
N LEU A 254 4.66 -14.18 2.15
CA LEU A 254 4.84 -15.52 2.70
C LEU A 254 6.11 -15.65 3.54
N THR A 255 7.20 -14.99 3.14
CA THR A 255 8.45 -14.99 3.90
C THR A 255 8.22 -14.43 5.30
N ILE A 256 7.61 -13.24 5.41
CA ILE A 256 7.31 -12.61 6.70
C ILE A 256 6.24 -13.39 7.45
N PHE A 257 5.19 -13.83 6.77
CA PHE A 257 4.07 -14.54 7.37
C PHE A 257 4.48 -15.89 7.99
N THR A 258 5.49 -16.55 7.42
CA THR A 258 6.02 -17.82 7.95
C THR A 258 7.10 -17.66 9.02
N LEU A 259 7.52 -16.43 9.35
CA LEU A 259 8.44 -16.18 10.48
C LEU A 259 7.75 -16.53 11.80
N THR A 260 8.49 -17.17 12.70
CA THR A 260 8.04 -17.42 14.08
C THR A 260 8.32 -16.18 14.92
N LEU A 261 7.35 -15.26 14.96
CA LEU A 261 7.41 -14.05 15.77
C LEU A 261 6.62 -14.24 17.08
N ASN A 262 7.19 -13.84 18.21
CA ASN A 262 6.54 -13.94 19.54
C ASN A 262 6.04 -12.57 20.01
N GLU A 263 4.78 -12.48 20.47
CA GLU A 263 4.11 -11.22 20.85
C GLU A 263 4.84 -10.51 21.98
N ASN A 264 5.29 -11.27 22.98
CA ASN A 264 5.91 -10.70 24.18
C ASN A 264 7.26 -10.05 23.89
N ARG A 265 8.01 -10.55 22.89
CA ARG A 265 9.28 -9.97 22.46
C ARG A 265 9.10 -8.82 21.45
N ASN A 266 7.96 -8.76 20.77
CA ASN A 266 7.75 -7.89 19.61
C ASN A 266 6.73 -6.77 19.85
N LYS A 267 6.55 -6.33 21.10
CA LYS A 267 5.63 -5.24 21.48
C LYS A 267 5.87 -3.94 20.68
N TRP A 268 7.11 -3.67 20.27
CA TRP A 268 7.44 -2.52 19.42
C TRP A 268 6.83 -2.61 18.01
N ILE A 269 6.76 -3.81 17.41
CA ILE A 269 6.11 -4.02 16.10
C ILE A 269 4.61 -3.72 16.20
N VAL A 270 3.97 -4.21 17.27
CA VAL A 270 2.56 -3.94 17.58
C VAL A 270 2.33 -2.43 17.74
N PHE A 271 3.21 -1.75 18.47
CA PHE A 271 3.15 -0.30 18.68
C PHE A 271 3.27 0.49 17.36
N LEU A 272 4.27 0.17 16.53
CA LEU A 272 4.47 0.81 15.22
C LEU A 272 3.32 0.50 14.25
N SER A 273 2.87 -0.75 14.19
CA SER A 273 1.76 -1.18 13.32
C SER A 273 0.48 -0.39 13.59
N ASN A 274 0.18 -0.13 14.87
CA ASN A 274 -0.99 0.67 15.25
C ASN A 274 -0.92 2.13 14.75
N GLN A 275 0.26 2.64 14.39
CA GLN A 275 0.47 4.00 13.89
C GLN A 275 0.52 4.10 12.37
N THR A 276 0.70 2.97 11.66
CA THR A 276 0.93 2.94 10.20
C THR A 276 -0.13 3.71 9.40
N MET A 277 -1.40 3.60 9.78
CA MET A 277 -2.49 4.34 9.14
C MET A 277 -2.40 5.85 9.38
N GLY A 278 -2.12 6.28 10.61
CA GLY A 278 -1.85 7.69 10.91
C GLY A 278 -0.68 8.24 10.13
N VAL A 279 0.42 7.48 10.07
CA VAL A 279 1.64 7.85 9.33
C VAL A 279 1.32 7.97 7.84
N PHE A 280 0.57 7.01 7.29
CA PHE A 280 0.09 7.08 5.91
C PHE A 280 -0.75 8.34 5.63
N ILE A 281 -1.50 8.85 6.59
CA ILE A 281 -2.28 10.07 6.41
C ILE A 281 -1.38 11.32 6.36
N ILE A 282 -0.46 11.46 7.31
CA ILE A 282 0.24 12.74 7.53
C ILE A 282 1.58 12.85 6.80
N HIS A 283 2.18 11.75 6.35
CA HIS A 283 3.56 11.75 5.83
C HIS A 283 3.76 12.70 4.64
N THR A 284 2.79 12.83 3.72
CA THR A 284 2.95 13.74 2.57
C THR A 284 2.94 15.22 2.98
N TYR A 285 2.25 15.57 4.07
CA TYR A 285 2.27 16.93 4.62
C TYR A 285 3.56 17.23 5.36
N ILE A 286 4.07 16.26 6.14
CA ILE A 286 5.37 16.37 6.80
C ILE A 286 6.47 16.52 5.76
N MET A 287 6.43 15.70 4.70
CA MET A 287 7.37 15.78 3.58
C MET A 287 7.36 17.18 2.94
N LYS A 288 6.17 17.72 2.63
CA LYS A 288 6.04 19.07 2.04
C LYS A 288 6.49 20.20 2.97
N LEU A 289 6.22 20.06 4.27
CA LEU A 289 6.70 21.04 5.26
C LEU A 289 8.23 21.03 5.33
N TRP A 290 8.81 19.84 5.38
CA TRP A 290 10.26 19.66 5.40
C TRP A 290 10.92 20.20 4.11
N GLU A 291 10.30 19.94 2.95
CA GLU A 291 10.70 20.49 1.63
C GLU A 291 10.75 22.01 1.64
N ARG A 292 9.71 22.64 2.20
CA ARG A 292 9.62 24.10 2.26
C ARG A 292 10.67 24.74 3.18
N ILE A 293 11.05 24.07 4.27
CA ILE A 293 11.98 24.66 5.26
C ILE A 293 13.44 24.48 4.84
N PHE A 294 13.82 23.29 4.36
CA PHE A 294 15.23 22.94 4.14
C PHE A 294 15.61 22.77 2.66
N GLY A 295 14.64 22.58 1.76
CA GLY A 295 14.91 22.24 0.36
C GLY A 295 15.72 20.95 0.20
N PHE A 296 16.27 20.74 -1.00
CA PHE A 296 17.12 19.58 -1.34
C PHE A 296 18.57 19.96 -1.64
N ASN A 297 19.06 21.02 -0.99
CA ASN A 297 20.28 21.72 -1.40
C ASN A 297 21.60 21.02 -1.00
N PHE A 298 21.56 19.82 -0.42
CA PHE A 298 22.74 19.11 0.04
C PHE A 298 22.74 17.62 -0.32
N VAL A 299 23.93 17.03 -0.39
CA VAL A 299 24.14 15.62 -0.73
C VAL A 299 23.49 14.74 0.35
N GLY A 300 22.65 13.79 -0.09
CA GLY A 300 21.91 12.92 0.82
C GLY A 300 20.62 13.52 1.38
N ALA A 301 20.22 14.74 0.96
CA ALA A 301 18.99 15.38 1.40
C ALA A 301 17.78 14.44 1.26
N TYR A 302 17.63 13.72 0.16
CA TYR A 302 16.52 12.79 -0.07
C TYR A 302 16.47 11.61 0.92
N LEU A 303 17.63 11.07 1.33
CA LEU A 303 17.68 10.00 2.35
C LEU A 303 17.33 10.54 3.73
N LEU A 304 17.88 11.71 4.06
CA LEU A 304 17.58 12.39 5.32
C LEU A 304 16.09 12.80 5.37
N PHE A 305 15.51 13.19 4.23
CA PHE A 305 14.08 13.44 4.07
C PHE A 305 13.24 12.21 4.40
N ALA A 306 13.63 11.05 3.88
CA ALA A 306 12.93 9.79 4.16
C ALA A 306 12.94 9.46 5.65
N LEU A 307 14.12 9.50 6.27
CA LEU A 307 14.30 9.23 7.70
C LEU A 307 13.56 10.25 8.58
N PHE A 308 13.69 11.54 8.26
CA PHE A 308 13.00 12.60 8.98
C PHE A 308 11.49 12.47 8.87
N THR A 309 10.97 12.32 7.64
CA THR A 309 9.53 12.15 7.40
C THR A 309 9.01 10.96 8.18
N LEU A 310 9.74 9.85 8.19
CA LEU A 310 9.36 8.65 8.92
C LEU A 310 9.35 8.89 10.44
N SER A 311 10.47 9.32 11.01
CA SER A 311 10.60 9.53 12.45
C SER A 311 9.59 10.55 12.98
N VAL A 312 9.44 11.69 12.31
CA VAL A 312 8.49 12.73 12.72
C VAL A 312 7.05 12.27 12.55
N SER A 313 6.73 11.51 11.49
CA SER A 313 5.39 10.95 11.34
C SER A 313 5.04 9.99 12.49
N PHE A 314 5.93 9.07 12.84
CA PHE A 314 5.70 8.15 13.95
C PHE A 314 5.61 8.89 15.29
N ILE A 315 6.44 9.92 15.54
CA ILE A 315 6.36 10.72 16.77
C ILE A 315 5.01 11.45 16.86
N ILE A 316 4.62 12.19 15.82
CA ILE A 316 3.37 12.96 15.80
C ILE A 316 2.17 12.02 15.97
N VAL A 317 2.14 10.90 15.25
CA VAL A 317 1.04 9.93 15.35
C VAL A 317 1.01 9.26 16.73
N GLY A 318 2.18 8.92 17.28
CA GLY A 318 2.31 8.40 18.64
C GLY A 318 1.75 9.37 19.68
N MET A 319 1.94 10.68 19.50
CA MET A 319 1.33 11.72 20.35
C MET A 319 -0.18 11.83 20.13
N LEU A 320 -0.64 11.89 18.87
CA LEU A 320 -2.07 11.95 18.52
C LEU A 320 -2.85 10.74 19.05
N MET A 321 -2.21 9.57 19.11
CA MET A 321 -2.82 8.36 19.66
C MET A 321 -3.13 8.43 21.17
N LYS A 322 -2.49 9.34 21.92
CA LYS A 322 -2.79 9.58 23.34
C LYS A 322 -4.06 10.40 23.54
N ILE A 323 -4.52 11.11 22.50
CA ILE A 323 -5.73 11.94 22.57
C ILE A 323 -6.97 11.03 22.45
N PRO A 324 -7.94 11.11 23.38
CA PRO A 324 -9.20 10.39 23.28
C PRO A 324 -9.91 10.66 21.94
N TYR A 325 -10.63 9.67 21.42
CA TYR A 325 -11.36 9.70 20.14
C TYR A 325 -10.49 9.76 18.85
N PHE A 326 -9.37 10.50 18.84
CA PHE A 326 -8.42 10.52 17.72
C PHE A 326 -7.79 9.15 17.47
N ASN A 327 -7.62 8.35 18.52
CA ASN A 327 -7.11 7.00 18.41
C ASN A 327 -7.95 6.07 17.51
N ARG A 328 -9.26 6.32 17.34
CA ARG A 328 -10.14 5.53 16.44
C ARG A 328 -9.94 5.90 14.98
N ILE A 329 -9.68 7.17 14.72
CA ILE A 329 -9.49 7.75 13.37
C ILE A 329 -8.13 7.33 12.81
N VAL A 330 -7.12 7.27 13.69
CA VAL A 330 -5.74 6.96 13.36
C VAL A 330 -5.47 5.45 13.23
N LYS A 331 -6.29 4.57 13.83
CA LYS A 331 -6.10 3.10 13.84
C LYS A 331 -7.02 2.31 12.88
N LEU A 332 -7.75 3.01 12.02
CA LEU A 332 -8.80 2.53 11.12
C LEU A 332 -8.66 1.10 10.56
#